data_AF-A0A662W684-F1
#
_entry.id   AF-A0A662W684-F1
#
_cell.length_a   1.000
_cell.length_b   1.000
_cell.length_c   1.000
_cell.angle_alpha   90.00
_cell.angle_beta   90.00
_cell.angle_gamma   90.00
#
_symmetry.space_group_name_H-M   'P 1'
#
loop_
_entity.id
_entity.type
_entity.pdbx_description
1 polymer ?
#
loop_
_entity_poly.entity_id
_entity_poly.type
_entity_poly.pdbx_seq_one_letter_code
_entity_poly.pdbx_strand_id
1 'polypeptide(L)'
;MAYARWSWSDWYIFWHASDAKRKEDEILAVWHIGSKDYPTYNYREVKEMLRNNDFSRIEGYSPQDHIFLREIFEIWISDIDKWYQERGDECTSTT
;
A
#
# COMPACT_ATOMS: atom_id res chain seq x y z
N MET A 1 8.66 4.29 1.25
CA MET A 1 8.68 4.54 -0.22
C MET A 1 7.43 5.31 -0.61
N ALA A 2 7.47 6.23 -1.57
CA ALA A 2 6.29 7.00 -1.99
C ALA A 2 5.85 6.62 -3.40
N TYR A 3 4.55 6.39 -3.58
CA TYR A 3 3.95 5.89 -4.82
C TYR A 3 3.22 6.97 -5.62
N ALA A 4 2.63 7.97 -4.96
CA ALA A 4 1.87 9.04 -5.62
C ALA A 4 2.30 10.47 -5.22
N ARG A 5 3.53 10.66 -4.72
CA ARG A 5 3.98 11.98 -4.23
C ARG A 5 4.28 13.02 -5.32
N TRP A 6 4.62 12.56 -6.53
CA TRP A 6 5.02 13.44 -7.65
C TRP A 6 4.13 13.28 -8.88
N SER A 7 3.08 12.47 -8.78
CA SER A 7 2.01 12.45 -9.77
C SER A 7 1.22 13.75 -9.62
N TRP A 8 0.75 14.31 -10.74
CA TRP A 8 -0.17 15.44 -10.77
C TRP A 8 -1.57 14.95 -10.36
N SER A 9 -1.66 14.30 -9.20
CA SER A 9 -2.84 13.63 -8.66
C SER A 9 -3.19 14.21 -7.30
N ASP A 10 -4.47 14.16 -6.95
CA ASP A 10 -4.99 14.55 -5.63
C ASP A 10 -4.69 13.51 -4.53
N TRP A 11 -3.99 12.43 -4.89
CA TRP A 11 -3.63 11.32 -4.03
C TRP A 11 -2.18 11.42 -3.56
N TYR A 12 -1.97 11.17 -2.27
CA TYR A 12 -0.68 11.04 -1.63
C TYR A 12 -0.58 9.66 -0.97
N ILE A 13 0.12 8.75 -1.64
CA ILE A 13 0.20 7.34 -1.24
C ILE A 13 1.65 6.97 -0.97
N PHE A 14 1.93 6.42 0.21
CA PHE A 14 3.27 6.03 0.60
C PHE A 14 3.26 4.86 1.59
N TRP A 15 4.27 4.00 1.48
CA TRP A 15 4.57 2.98 2.48
C TRP A 15 5.02 3.68 3.76
N HIS A 16 4.18 3.56 4.80
CA HIS A 16 4.41 4.15 6.11
C HIS A 16 5.42 3.30 6.88
N ALA A 17 6.47 3.93 7.40
CA ALA A 17 7.45 3.24 8.23
C ALA A 17 6.77 2.79 9.53
N SER A 18 6.76 1.48 9.77
CA SER A 18 6.21 0.88 10.99
C SER A 18 7.23 -0.09 11.56
N ASP A 19 7.12 -0.44 12.85
CA ASP A 19 7.95 -1.48 13.48
C ASP A 19 7.39 -2.89 13.17
N ALA A 20 6.92 -3.08 11.93
CA ALA A 20 6.34 -4.33 11.47
C ALA A 20 7.40 -5.44 11.51
N LYS A 21 7.07 -6.53 12.21
CA LYS A 21 7.91 -7.74 12.25
C LYS A 21 7.54 -8.74 11.17
N ARG A 22 6.36 -8.58 10.58
CA ARG A 22 5.79 -9.44 9.55
C ARG A 22 5.19 -8.58 8.45
N LYS A 23 5.20 -9.09 7.24
CA LYS A 23 4.61 -8.41 6.08
C LYS A 23 3.13 -8.05 6.28
N GLU A 24 2.40 -8.86 7.05
CA GLU A 24 0.99 -8.63 7.35
C GLU A 24 0.75 -7.34 8.16
N ASP A 25 1.77 -6.89 8.90
CA ASP A 25 1.70 -5.70 9.77
C ASP A 25 2.15 -4.42 9.04
N GLU A 26 2.61 -4.52 7.79
CA GLU A 26 3.04 -3.37 7.01
C GLU A 26 1.87 -2.45 6.66
N ILE A 27 2.14 -1.14 6.67
CA ILE A 27 1.12 -0.09 6.58
C ILE A 27 1.32 0.76 5.31
N LEU A 28 0.23 0.93 4.56
CA LEU A 28 0.11 1.86 3.44
C LEU A 28 -0.72 3.07 3.89
N ALA A 29 -0.13 4.25 3.82
CA ALA A 29 -0.88 5.50 3.95
C ALA A 29 -1.46 5.89 2.59
N VAL A 30 -2.77 6.14 2.54
CA VAL A 30 -3.51 6.47 1.31
C VAL A 30 -4.32 7.73 1.59
N TRP A 31 -3.75 8.89 1.27
CA TRP A 31 -4.38 10.17 1.59
C TRP A 31 -4.88 10.83 0.32
N HIS A 32 -6.08 11.40 0.37
CA HIS A 32 -6.60 12.25 -0.68
C HIS A 32 -6.63 13.70 -0.18
N ILE A 33 -6.50 14.69 -1.06
CA ILE A 33 -6.53 16.12 -0.68
C ILE A 33 -7.80 16.51 0.08
N GLY A 34 -8.90 15.80 -0.18
CA GLY A 34 -10.19 15.98 0.51
C GLY A 34 -10.38 15.13 1.77
N SER A 35 -9.43 14.26 2.12
CA SER A 35 -9.52 13.38 3.29
C SER A 35 -9.33 14.15 4.59
N LYS A 36 -10.12 13.81 5.62
CA LYS A 36 -9.99 14.42 6.96
C LYS A 36 -9.17 13.57 7.93
N ASP A 37 -9.20 12.26 7.75
CA ASP A 37 -8.72 11.31 8.77
C ASP A 37 -7.42 10.60 8.39
N TYR A 38 -6.76 11.01 7.30
CA TYR A 38 -5.46 10.49 6.84
C TYR A 38 -5.36 8.95 6.90
N PRO A 39 -6.25 8.23 6.19
CA PRO A 39 -6.43 6.81 6.42
C PRO A 39 -5.19 5.99 6.06
N THR A 40 -4.99 4.94 6.83
CA THR A 40 -3.92 3.95 6.64
C THR A 40 -4.52 2.56 6.57
N TYR A 41 -3.95 1.70 5.73
CA TYR A 41 -4.40 0.32 5.51
C TYR A 41 -3.23 -0.63 5.69
N ASN A 42 -3.45 -1.78 6.33
CA ASN A 42 -2.44 -2.81 6.42
C ASN A 42 -2.38 -3.71 5.17
N TYR A 43 -1.34 -4.53 5.05
CA TYR A 43 -1.13 -5.43 3.91
C TYR A 43 -2.35 -6.33 3.65
N ARG A 44 -2.96 -6.89 4.70
CA ARG A 44 -4.14 -7.75 4.56
C ARG A 44 -5.33 -6.97 3.99
N GLU A 45 -5.58 -5.78 4.49
CA GLU A 45 -6.66 -4.92 4.05
C GLU A 45 -6.51 -4.53 2.58
N VAL A 46 -5.31 -4.15 2.13
CA VAL A 46 -5.06 -3.82 0.72
C VAL A 46 -5.21 -5.05 -0.17
N LYS A 47 -4.74 -6.21 0.28
CA LYS A 47 -4.90 -7.46 -0.45
C LYS A 47 -6.37 -7.87 -0.60
N GLU A 48 -7.18 -7.65 0.44
CA GLU A 48 -8.63 -7.85 0.37
C GLU A 48 -9.32 -6.86 -0.58
N MET A 49 -8.92 -5.59 -0.58
CA MET A 49 -9.43 -4.59 -1.53
C MET A 49 -9.14 -4.98 -2.97
N LEU A 50 -7.90 -5.38 -3.25
CA LEU A 50 -7.50 -5.86 -4.58
C LEU A 50 -8.30 -7.10 -5.00
N ARG A 51 -8.47 -8.08 -4.10
CA ARG A 51 -9.22 -9.31 -4.38
C ARG A 51 -10.68 -9.03 -4.68
N ASN A 52 -11.31 -8.15 -3.93
CA ASN A 52 -12.72 -7.78 -4.11
C ASN A 52 -12.91 -6.77 -5.24
N ASN A 53 -11.82 -6.20 -5.76
CA ASN A 53 -11.81 -5.09 -6.70
C ASN A 53 -12.73 -3.93 -6.23
N ASP A 54 -12.69 -3.65 -4.92
CA ASP A 54 -13.53 -2.66 -4.25
C ASP A 54 -12.69 -1.70 -3.42
N PHE A 55 -12.69 -0.44 -3.84
CA PHE A 55 -11.99 0.68 -3.23
C PHE A 55 -12.95 1.75 -2.69
N SER A 56 -14.26 1.47 -2.70
CA SER A 56 -15.31 2.42 -2.30
C SER A 56 -15.19 2.89 -0.85
N ARG A 57 -14.50 2.11 -0.01
CA ARG A 57 -14.22 2.43 1.40
C ARG A 57 -13.09 3.45 1.60
N ILE A 58 -12.38 3.84 0.54
CA ILE A 58 -11.30 4.82 0.62
C ILE A 58 -11.92 6.21 0.55
N GLU A 59 -11.60 7.04 1.54
CA GLU A 59 -12.08 8.42 1.56
C GLU A 59 -11.53 9.19 0.34
N GLY A 60 -12.41 9.87 -0.39
CA GLY A 60 -12.04 10.57 -1.63
C GLY A 60 -12.06 9.71 -2.88
N TYR A 61 -12.37 8.41 -2.78
CA TYR A 61 -12.44 7.52 -3.94
C TYR A 61 -13.45 7.97 -4.99
N SER A 62 -13.00 8.02 -6.24
CA SER A 62 -13.82 8.18 -7.44
C SER A 62 -13.58 6.99 -8.39
N PRO A 63 -14.59 6.51 -9.14
CA PRO A 63 -14.41 5.47 -10.15
C PRO A 63 -13.32 5.78 -11.19
N GLN A 64 -13.00 7.06 -11.42
CA GLN A 64 -11.96 7.50 -12.35
C GLN A 64 -10.55 7.14 -11.84
N ASP A 65 -10.36 7.08 -10.52
CA ASP A 65 -9.09 6.75 -9.87
C ASP A 65 -8.89 5.24 -9.70
N HIS A 66 -9.89 4.43 -10.05
CA HIS A 66 -9.89 3.01 -9.76
C HIS A 66 -8.67 2.28 -10.34
N ILE A 67 -8.34 2.54 -11.60
CA ILE A 67 -7.19 1.92 -12.26
C ILE A 67 -5.88 2.40 -11.60
N PHE A 68 -5.77 3.70 -11.33
CA PHE A 68 -4.60 4.31 -10.71
C PHE A 68 -4.32 3.76 -9.30
N LEU A 69 -5.35 3.69 -8.44
CA LEU A 69 -5.23 3.13 -7.10
C LEU A 69 -4.88 1.65 -7.13
N ARG A 70 -5.49 0.89 -8.05
CA ARG A 70 -5.20 -0.53 -8.22
C ARG A 70 -3.75 -0.77 -8.57
N GLU A 71 -3.21 -0.06 -9.56
CA GLU A 71 -1.81 -0.18 -9.97
C GLU A 71 -0.86 0.10 -8.80
N ILE A 72 -1.11 1.17 -8.04
CA ILE A 72 -0.29 1.51 -6.88
C ILE A 72 -0.35 0.42 -5.80
N PHE A 73 -1.54 -0.11 -5.53
CA PHE A 73 -1.71 -1.17 -4.53
C PHE A 73 -1.01 -2.46 -4.96
N GLU A 74 -1.09 -2.83 -6.24
CA GLU A 74 -0.37 -3.99 -6.78
C GLU A 74 1.15 -3.81 -6.68
N ILE A 75 1.67 -2.62 -7.01
CA ILE A 75 3.10 -2.32 -6.86
C ILE A 75 3.53 -2.42 -5.39
N TRP A 76 2.77 -1.81 -4.46
CA TRP A 76 3.12 -1.84 -3.04
C TRP A 76 3.12 -3.27 -2.45
N ILE A 77 2.14 -4.11 -2.82
CA ILE A 77 2.11 -5.52 -2.42
C ILE A 77 3.35 -6.26 -2.95
N SER A 78 3.69 -6.04 -4.23
CA SER A 78 4.87 -6.63 -4.87
C SER A 78 6.17 -6.21 -4.17
N ASP A 79 6.31 -4.94 -3.80
CA ASP A 79 7.49 -4.44 -3.08
C ASP A 79 7.64 -5.06 -1.69
N ILE A 80 6.53 -5.22 -0.96
CA ILE A 80 6.53 -5.89 0.35
C ILE A 80 6.92 -7.35 0.20
N ASP A 81 6.27 -8.07 -0.72
CA ASP A 81 6.56 -9.49 -0.92
C ASP A 81 8.02 -9.70 -1.32
N LYS A 82 8.57 -8.83 -2.17
CA LYS A 82 10.00 -8.83 -2.53
C LYS A 82 10.91 -8.54 -1.32
N TRP A 83 10.61 -7.51 -0.55
CA TRP A 83 11.42 -7.12 0.61
C TRP A 83 11.50 -8.22 1.67
N TYR A 84 10.37 -8.90 1.95
CA TYR A 84 10.33 -9.99 2.92
C TYR A 84 10.89 -11.31 2.35
N GLN A 85 10.85 -11.52 1.03
CA GLN A 85 11.53 -12.63 0.40
C GLN A 85 13.06 -12.48 0.50
N GLU A 86 13.59 -11.30 0.13
CA GLU A 86 15.04 -11.02 0.19
C GLU A 86 15.58 -11.09 1.62
N ARG A 87 14.84 -10.57 2.61
CA ARG A 87 15.23 -10.65 4.03
C ARG A 87 14.99 -12.02 4.67
N GLY A 88 14.01 -12.78 4.18
CA GLY A 88 13.81 -14.17 4.57
C GLY A 88 14.99 -15.04 4.14
N ASP A 89 15.52 -14.79 2.94
CA ASP A 89 16.69 -15.48 2.40
C ASP A 89 18.00 -15.05 3.12
N GLU A 90 18.11 -13.78 3.55
CA GLU A 90 19.24 -13.31 4.38
C GLU A 90 19.36 -14.04 5.72
N CYS A 91 18.26 -14.57 6.28
CA CYS A 91 18.27 -15.32 7.55
C CYS A 91 18.66 -16.80 7.38
N THR A 92 18.85 -17.29 6.14
CA THR A 92 19.20 -18.70 5.87
C THR A 92 20.62 -18.92 5.35
N SER A 93 21.40 -17.84 5.13
CA SER A 93 22.76 -17.93 4.56
C SER A 93 23.90 -17.99 5.58
N THR A 94 23.60 -18.26 6.87
CA THR A 94 24.63 -18.63 7.86
C THR A 94 24.48 -20.10 8.25
N THR A 95 25.10 -20.99 7.47
CA THR A 95 25.55 -22.31 7.95
C THR A 95 26.85 -22.66 7.26
#